data_AF-A0AA87DTU0-F1
#
_entry.id   AF-A0AA87DTU0-F1
#
_cell.length_a   1.000
_cell.length_b   1.000
_cell.length_c   1.000
_cell.angle_alpha   90.00
_cell.angle_beta   90.00
_cell.angle_gamma   90.00
#
_symmetry.space_group_name_H-M   'P 1'
#
loop_
_entity.id
_entity.type
_entity.pdbx_description
1 polymer ?
#
loop_
_entity_poly.entity_id
_entity_poly.type
_entity_poly.pdbx_seq_one_letter_code
_entity_poly.pdbx_strand_id
1 'polypeptide(L)'
;MRGTIKAGDFTKAEISSVVLLDPAKQIYAFCTRTAERSNPDWSYIGVAVYKNLGVDSSKNDYRCRDKRLRYYNFPELLSMKF
;
A
#
# COMPACT_ATOMS: atom_id res chain seq x y z
N MET A 1 16.51 1.15 -2.28
CA MET A 1 15.51 0.86 -3.32
C MET A 1 15.69 1.86 -4.45
N ARG A 2 16.17 1.43 -5.63
CA ARG A 2 16.32 2.28 -6.83
C ARG A 2 15.12 2.06 -7.73
N GLY A 3 14.29 3.08 -7.86
CA GLY A 3 13.01 3.06 -8.56
C GLY A 3 12.14 4.11 -7.91
N THR A 4 12.35 5.37 -8.29
CA THR A 4 11.58 6.51 -7.78
C THR A 4 10.16 6.35 -8.28
N ILE A 5 9.31 5.71 -7.47
CA ILE A 5 7.87 5.65 -7.69
C ILE A 5 7.39 7.11 -7.69
N LYS A 6 7.08 7.66 -8.87
CA LYS A 6 6.51 9.01 -8.99
C LYS A 6 5.00 8.87 -8.81
N ALA A 7 4.43 9.52 -7.80
CA ALA A 7 3.00 9.42 -7.49
C ALA A 7 2.07 9.76 -8.66
N GLY A 8 2.52 10.58 -9.62
CA GLY A 8 1.76 10.94 -10.83
C GLY A 8 1.69 9.85 -11.91
N ASP A 9 2.40 8.72 -11.76
CA ASP A 9 2.36 7.62 -12.72
C ASP A 9 1.27 6.58 -12.39
N PHE A 10 0.63 6.68 -11.22
CA PHE A 10 -0.44 5.76 -10.85
C PHE A 10 -1.74 6.10 -11.58
N THR A 11 -2.30 5.09 -12.25
CA THR A 11 -3.62 5.16 -12.88
C THR A 11 -4.72 4.64 -11.96
N LYS A 12 -4.34 3.74 -11.04
CA LYS A 12 -5.24 3.14 -10.04
C LYS A 12 -4.48 2.96 -8.74
N ALA A 13 -5.17 3.23 -7.65
CA ALA A 13 -4.67 2.99 -6.30
C ALA A 13 -5.82 2.52 -5.43
N GLU A 14 -5.58 1.47 -4.67
CA GLU A 14 -6.52 0.96 -3.69
C GLU A 14 -5.78 0.58 -2.40
N ILE A 15 -6.49 0.67 -1.29
CA ILE A 15 -5.99 0.35 0.06
C ILE A 15 -6.86 -0.74 0.69
N SER A 16 -6.24 -1.67 1.40
CA SER A 16 -6.97 -2.69 2.15
C SER A 16 -7.51 -2.15 3.46
N SER A 17 -8.40 -2.91 4.10
CA SER A 17 -8.66 -2.71 5.53
C SER A 17 -7.35 -2.72 6.35
N VAL A 18 -7.30 -1.89 7.39
CA VAL A 18 -6.18 -1.84 8.34
C VAL A 18 -6.29 -3.03 9.29
N VAL A 19 -5.19 -3.74 9.48
CA VAL A 19 -5.06 -4.87 10.41
C VAL A 19 -4.14 -4.45 11.55
N LEU A 20 -4.52 -4.77 12.77
CA LEU A 20 -3.65 -4.64 13.93
C LEU A 20 -2.65 -5.79 13.93
N LEU A 21 -1.35 -5.51 13.73
CA LEU A 21 -0.32 -6.54 13.82
C LEU A 21 0.06 -6.83 15.27
N ASP A 22 0.23 -5.77 16.06
CA ASP A 22 0.58 -5.87 17.47
C ASP A 22 -0.17 -4.78 18.26
N PRO A 23 -1.22 -5.13 19.02
CA PRO A 23 -1.97 -4.18 19.84
C PRO A 23 -1.11 -3.51 20.92
N ALA A 24 -0.24 -4.27 21.58
CA ALA A 24 0.58 -3.77 22.68
C ALA A 24 1.60 -2.74 22.17
N LYS A 25 2.10 -2.96 20.96
CA LYS A 25 3.00 -2.03 20.28
C LYS A 25 2.28 -1.04 19.37
N GLN A 26 0.94 -1.03 19.26
CA GLN A 26 0.21 -0.16 18.33
C GLN A 26 0.79 -0.19 16.90
N ILE A 27 1.16 -1.38 16.43
CA ILE A 27 1.65 -1.57 15.06
C ILE A 27 0.45 -1.96 14.20
N TYR A 28 0.17 -1.12 13.22
CA TYR A 28 -0.86 -1.32 12.22
C TYR A 28 -0.22 -1.75 10.92
N ALA A 29 -0.91 -2.55 10.13
CA ALA A 29 -0.51 -2.79 8.76
C ALA A 29 -1.70 -2.71 7.82
N PHE A 30 -1.42 -2.27 6.61
CA PHE A 30 -2.36 -2.29 5.51
C PHE A 30 -1.62 -2.62 4.23
N CYS A 31 -2.37 -3.05 3.24
CA CYS A 31 -1.87 -3.28 1.90
C CYS A 31 -2.36 -2.17 0.99
N THR A 32 -1.52 -1.74 0.07
CA THR A 32 -1.95 -0.98 -1.09
C THR A 32 -1.74 -1.82 -2.34
N ARG A 33 -2.61 -1.63 -3.32
CA ARG A 33 -2.37 -2.12 -4.67
C ARG A 33 -2.46 -0.96 -5.64
N THR A 34 -1.46 -0.85 -6.50
CA THR A 34 -1.34 0.24 -7.46
C THR A 34 -1.09 -0.30 -8.85
N ALA A 35 -1.56 0.43 -9.85
CA ALA A 35 -1.26 0.17 -11.25
C ALA A 35 -0.66 1.44 -11.85
N GLU A 36 0.51 1.33 -12.47
CA GLU A 36 1.21 2.45 -13.09
C GLU A 36 0.83 2.54 -14.57
N ARG A 37 0.92 3.73 -15.18
CA ARG A 37 0.69 3.87 -16.62
C ARG A 37 1.69 3.05 -17.44
N SER A 38 2.93 2.91 -16.94
CA SER A 38 4.00 2.11 -17.53
C SER A 38 3.80 0.60 -17.35
N ASN A 39 3.08 0.19 -16.31
CA ASN A 39 2.76 -1.21 -16.02
C ASN A 39 1.33 -1.34 -15.47
N PRO A 40 0.36 -1.76 -16.31
CA PRO A 40 -1.04 -1.81 -15.93
C PRO A 40 -1.36 -2.95 -14.94
N ASP A 41 -0.42 -3.85 -14.66
CA ASP A 41 -0.60 -4.91 -13.68
C ASP A 41 -0.61 -4.37 -12.25
N TRP A 42 -1.36 -5.06 -11.38
CA TRP A 42 -1.41 -4.72 -9.97
C TRP A 42 -0.09 -5.03 -9.27
N SER A 43 0.59 -3.98 -8.79
CA SER A 43 1.66 -4.08 -7.82
C SER A 43 1.08 -4.02 -6.41
N TYR A 44 1.45 -4.96 -5.55
CA TYR A 44 0.98 -5.01 -4.15
C TYR A 44 2.08 -4.51 -3.23
N ILE A 45 1.76 -3.68 -2.26
CA ILE A 45 2.71 -3.13 -1.29
C ILE A 45 2.11 -3.33 0.10
N GLY A 46 2.77 -4.11 0.95
CA GLY A 46 2.46 -4.18 2.37
C GLY A 46 3.12 -3.02 3.09
N VAL A 47 2.38 -2.30 3.92
CA VAL A 47 2.88 -1.16 4.71
C VAL A 47 2.59 -1.43 6.17
N ALA A 48 3.62 -1.34 7.02
CA ALA A 48 3.47 -1.37 8.46
C ALA A 48 3.74 0.03 9.03
N VAL A 49 2.86 0.47 9.93
CA VAL A 49 2.87 1.78 10.55
C VAL A 49 2.90 1.62 12.06
N TYR A 50 3.80 2.33 12.70
CA TYR A 50 3.89 2.44 14.16
C TYR A 50 3.87 3.92 14.53
N LYS A 51 2.96 4.35 15.40
CA LYS A 51 2.80 5.76 15.80
C LYS A 51 2.74 6.72 14.60
N ASN A 52 1.98 6.37 13.57
CA ASN A 52 1.84 7.12 12.30
C ASN A 52 3.14 7.24 11.47
N LEU A 53 4.20 6.53 11.82
CA LEU A 53 5.43 6.44 11.05
C LEU A 53 5.45 5.10 10.30
N GLY A 54 5.69 5.14 8.99
CA GLY A 54 5.95 3.94 8.21
C GLY A 54 7.25 3.29 8.68
N VAL A 55 7.14 2.11 9.30
CA VAL A 55 8.29 1.38 9.86
C VAL A 55 8.79 0.28 8.94
N ASP A 56 7.93 -0.23 8.06
CA ASP A 56 8.30 -1.21 7.07
C ASP A 56 7.41 -1.11 5.83
N SER A 57 7.96 -1.48 4.68
CA SER A 57 7.22 -1.61 3.44
C SER A 57 7.82 -2.72 2.58
N SER A 58 6.96 -3.62 2.10
CA SER A 58 7.37 -4.76 1.27
C SER A 58 6.64 -4.74 -0.07
N LYS A 59 7.40 -4.74 -1.16
CA LYS A 59 6.86 -4.84 -2.52
C LYS A 59 6.55 -6.31 -2.83
N ASN A 60 5.39 -6.54 -3.45
CA ASN A 60 4.83 -7.85 -3.78
C ASN A 60 4.62 -8.76 -2.58
N ASP A 61 4.25 -8.20 -1.43
CA ASP A 61 3.91 -8.98 -0.24
C ASP A 61 2.75 -9.95 -0.54
N TYR A 62 3.00 -11.25 -0.38
CA TYR A 62 2.00 -12.28 -0.69
C TYR A 62 0.76 -12.17 0.22
N ARG A 63 0.91 -11.61 1.42
CA ARG A 63 -0.20 -11.39 2.37
C ARG A 63 -1.22 -10.42 1.79
N CYS A 64 -0.78 -9.48 0.96
CA CYS A 64 -1.65 -8.54 0.27
C CYS A 64 -2.47 -9.18 -0.87
N ARG A 65 -2.15 -10.40 -1.30
CA ARG A 65 -2.94 -11.14 -2.30
C ARG A 65 -4.01 -12.02 -1.66
N ASP A 66 -4.15 -12.00 -0.34
CA ASP A 66 -5.19 -12.74 0.36
C ASP A 66 -6.58 -12.26 -0.07
N LYS A 67 -7.41 -13.18 -0.55
CA LYS A 67 -8.76 -12.90 -1.07
C LYS A 67 -9.73 -12.37 -0.01
N ARG A 68 -9.40 -12.52 1.27
CA ARG A 68 -10.20 -12.00 2.40
C ARG A 68 -10.00 -10.51 2.59
N LEU A 69 -8.90 -9.95 2.09
CA LEU A 69 -8.66 -8.50 2.13
C LEU A 69 -9.62 -7.82 1.16
N ARG A 70 -10.42 -6.91 1.71
CA ARG A 70 -11.23 -5.99 0.92
C ARG A 70 -10.37 -4.78 0.60
N TYR A 71 -10.34 -4.43 -0.68
CA TYR A 71 -9.68 -3.25 -1.18
C TYR A 71 -10.71 -2.18 -1.50
N TYR A 72 -10.36 -0.94 -1.17
CA TYR A 72 -11.16 0.25 -1.35
C TYR A 72 -10.38 1.26 -2.17
N ASN A 73 -11.07 2.06 -2.97
CA ASN A 73 -10.43 3.13 -3.74
C ASN A 73 -9.61 4.02 -2.81
N PHE A 74 -8.37 4.31 -3.22
CA PHE A 74 -7.45 5.17 -2.47
C PHE A 74 -7.06 6.40 -3.30
N PRO A 75 -8.01 7.33 -3.55
CA PRO A 75 -7.81 8.48 -4.41
C PRO A 75 -6.75 9.46 -3.87
N GLU A 76 -6.48 9.45 -2.57
CA GLU A 76 -5.45 10.27 -1.92
C GLU A 76 -4.07 9.92 -2.47
N LEU A 77 -3.78 8.65 -2.74
CA LEU A 77 -2.50 8.24 -3.33
C LEU A 77 -2.36 8.68 -4.78
N LEU A 78 -3.46 8.77 -5.52
CA LEU A 78 -3.48 9.29 -6.90
C LEU A 78 -3.29 10.80 -6.97
N SER A 79 -3.74 11.50 -5.92
CA SER A 79 -3.69 12.97 -5.84
C SER A 79 -2.46 13.48 -5.08
N MET A 80 -1.63 12.59 -4.53
CA MET A 80 -0.34 12.95 -3.92
C MET A 80 0.56 13.63 -4.96
N LYS A 81 0.79 14.93 -4.76
CA LYS A 81 1.84 15.70 -5.44
C LYS A 81 3.05 15.72 -4.51
N PHE A 82 4.18 15.21 -4.97
CA PHE A 82 5.49 15.39 -4.31
C PHE A 82 6.17 16.63 -4.86
#